data_AF-A0A7S2Z2Q7-F1
#
_entry.id   AF-A0A7S2Z2Q7-F1
#
_cell.length_a   1.000
_cell.length_b   1.000
_cell.length_c   1.000
_cell.angle_alpha   90.00
_cell.angle_beta   90.00
_cell.angle_gamma   90.00
#
_symmetry.space_group_name_H-M   'P 1'
#
loop_
_entity.id
_entity.type
_entity.pdbx_description
1 polymer ?
#
loop_
_entity_poly.entity_id
_entity_poly.type
_entity_poly.pdbx_seq_one_letter_code
_entity_poly.pdbx_strand_id
1 'polypeptide(L)'
;SQRFLARLAAGTVDEMFLTEAEGDAYLALGVSTCFRRDEDGKLSEVSVIEPINATTLETMNIGAATSFQMVTGVTLADVVGQSDKSYLPAEYREAEFCEDFEHRSEICARTWLRPYPQEQLMDIVPLGATKTDWNFDCTKHKRVLNLVHEVTDEDNIKQDKSIDVYGRFDEEEEGK
;
A
#
# COMPACT_ATOMS: atom_id res chain seq x y z
N SER A 1 -0.75 6.81 -43.74
CA SER A 1 -1.10 5.41 -43.44
C SER A 1 0.12 4.65 -42.92
N GLN A 2 0.56 4.95 -41.70
CA GLN A 2 1.75 4.33 -41.08
C GLN A 2 1.67 4.24 -39.54
N ARG A 3 0.53 4.59 -38.92
CA ARG A 3 0.32 4.49 -37.46
C ARG A 3 -0.43 3.25 -37.01
N PHE A 4 -0.79 2.35 -37.93
CA PHE A 4 -1.63 1.18 -37.62
C PHE A 4 -0.84 -0.12 -37.38
N LEU A 5 0.50 -0.11 -37.53
CA LEU A 5 1.32 -1.33 -37.52
C LEU A 5 2.30 -1.44 -36.34
N ALA A 6 2.34 -0.47 -35.42
CA ALA A 6 3.25 -0.52 -34.26
C ALA A 6 2.63 -1.15 -33.00
N ARG A 7 1.41 -1.69 -33.06
CA ARG A 7 0.68 -2.21 -31.87
C ARG A 7 0.62 -3.74 -31.79
N LEU A 8 1.41 -4.46 -32.60
CA LEU A 8 1.29 -5.91 -32.78
C LEU A 8 2.43 -6.75 -32.20
N ALA A 9 3.26 -6.23 -31.29
CA ALA A 9 4.45 -6.96 -30.80
C ALA A 9 4.64 -7.00 -29.26
N ALA A 10 3.57 -6.85 -28.48
CA ALA A 10 3.66 -6.97 -27.01
C ALA A 10 2.50 -7.75 -26.35
N GLY A 11 1.70 -8.49 -27.13
CA GLY A 11 0.60 -9.28 -26.60
C GLY A 11 1.03 -10.72 -26.36
N THR A 12 1.29 -11.10 -25.09
CA THR A 12 0.97 -12.48 -24.62
C THR A 12 0.93 -12.72 -23.10
N VAL A 13 1.06 -11.72 -22.21
CA VAL A 13 0.87 -11.97 -20.75
C VAL A 13 0.05 -10.95 -19.97
N ASP A 14 -0.35 -9.81 -20.54
CA ASP A 14 -0.90 -8.69 -19.75
C ASP A 14 -2.41 -8.39 -19.96
N GLU A 15 -3.03 -8.89 -21.04
CA GLU A 15 -4.45 -8.58 -21.34
C GLU A 15 -5.48 -9.29 -20.44
N MET A 16 -5.07 -10.31 -19.67
CA MET A 16 -5.99 -11.05 -18.79
C MET A 16 -6.23 -10.41 -17.42
N PHE A 17 -5.45 -9.39 -17.03
CA PHE A 17 -5.57 -8.71 -15.73
C PHE A 17 -5.85 -7.21 -15.83
N LEU A 18 -5.98 -6.67 -17.05
CA LEU A 18 -6.41 -5.31 -17.32
C LEU A 18 -7.94 -5.25 -17.44
N THR A 19 -8.65 -5.53 -16.35
CA THR A 19 -9.93 -4.84 -16.17
C THR A 19 -9.60 -3.40 -15.80
N GLU A 20 -9.66 -2.52 -16.80
CA GLU A 20 -9.60 -1.07 -16.56
C GLU A 20 -10.60 -0.75 -15.44
N ALA A 21 -10.10 -0.24 -14.32
CA ALA A 21 -10.99 0.15 -13.24
C ALA A 21 -11.78 1.37 -13.74
N GLU A 22 -13.10 1.28 -13.68
CA GLU A 22 -13.98 2.33 -14.18
C GLU A 22 -13.69 3.64 -13.42
N GLY A 23 -13.64 4.77 -14.11
CA GLY A 23 -13.22 6.04 -13.50
C GLY A 23 -14.14 6.51 -12.36
N ASP A 24 -15.39 6.09 -12.36
CA ASP A 24 -16.37 6.33 -11.30
C ASP A 24 -16.25 5.34 -10.12
N ALA A 25 -15.34 4.37 -10.19
CA ALA A 25 -15.09 3.44 -9.09
C ALA A 25 -14.71 4.20 -7.82
N TYR A 26 -15.35 3.82 -6.72
CA TYR A 26 -15.05 4.37 -5.41
C TYR A 26 -13.65 3.99 -4.94
N LEU A 27 -12.99 4.95 -4.29
CA LEU A 27 -11.70 4.79 -3.66
C LEU A 27 -11.69 5.52 -2.31
N ALA A 28 -11.26 4.83 -1.26
CA ALA A 28 -10.93 5.48 0.00
C ALA A 28 -9.47 5.95 -0.05
N LEU A 29 -9.23 7.23 0.21
CA LEU A 29 -7.90 7.83 0.19
C LEU A 29 -7.55 8.35 1.59
N GLY A 30 -6.44 7.91 2.18
CA GLY A 30 -6.06 8.31 3.53
C GLY A 30 -4.73 9.04 3.61
N VAL A 31 -4.55 9.86 4.66
CA VAL A 31 -3.26 10.44 5.04
C VAL A 31 -2.68 9.64 6.20
N SER A 32 -1.53 9.02 5.98
CA SER A 32 -0.85 8.12 6.91
C SER A 32 0.41 8.77 7.48
N THR A 33 0.63 8.66 8.79
CA THR A 33 1.90 9.02 9.43
C THR A 33 2.93 7.90 9.23
N CYS A 34 4.03 8.23 8.54
CA CYS A 34 5.17 7.36 8.30
C CYS A 34 6.46 8.04 8.78
N PHE A 35 7.59 7.34 8.64
CA PHE A 35 8.89 7.84 9.07
C PHE A 35 9.94 7.66 7.98
N ARG A 36 10.91 8.58 7.92
CA ARG A 36 12.16 8.41 7.18
C ARG A 36 13.35 8.47 8.11
N ARG A 37 14.32 7.60 7.86
CA ARG A 37 15.61 7.61 8.54
C ARG A 37 16.58 8.52 7.78
N ASP A 38 17.16 9.50 8.45
CA ASP A 38 18.23 10.34 7.87
C ASP A 38 19.61 9.63 7.94
N GLU A 39 20.64 10.31 7.42
CA GLU A 39 22.02 9.80 7.40
C GLU A 39 22.60 9.58 8.81
N ASP A 40 22.12 10.33 9.81
CA ASP A 40 22.50 10.22 11.21
C ASP A 40 21.70 9.13 11.96
N GLY A 41 20.78 8.44 11.27
CA GLY A 41 19.96 7.37 11.83
C GLY A 41 18.71 7.83 12.59
N LYS A 42 18.42 9.14 12.63
CA LYS A 42 17.26 9.71 13.31
C LYS A 42 16.01 9.59 12.43
N LEU A 43 14.89 9.30 13.09
CA LEU A 43 13.58 9.21 12.43
C LEU A 43 12.92 10.59 12.38
N SER A 44 12.51 11.00 11.18
CA SER A 44 11.66 12.15 10.90
C SER A 44 10.27 11.68 10.47
N GLU A 45 9.23 12.36 10.92
CA GLU A 45 7.85 12.06 10.54
C GLU A 45 7.56 12.59 9.12
N VAL A 46 6.79 11.83 8.35
CA VAL A 46 6.27 12.23 7.04
C VAL A 46 4.82 11.79 6.89
N SER A 47 4.00 12.67 6.32
CA SER A 47 2.62 12.37 5.95
C SER A 47 2.56 11.84 4.52
N VAL A 48 1.94 10.68 4.33
CA VAL A 48 1.84 9.99 3.03
C VAL A 48 0.38 9.75 2.68
N ILE A 49 -0.02 10.16 1.48
CA ILE A 49 -1.32 9.87 0.88
C ILE A 49 -1.31 8.45 0.32
N GLU A 50 -2.24 7.61 0.77
CA GLU A 50 -2.37 6.23 0.31
C GLU A 50 -3.80 5.83 -0.04
N PRO A 51 -3.99 5.02 -1.10
CA PRO A 51 -5.26 4.35 -1.33
C PRO A 51 -5.47 3.24 -0.28
N ILE A 52 -6.66 3.20 0.29
CA ILE A 52 -7.07 2.25 1.35
C ILE A 52 -8.02 1.22 0.77
N ASN A 53 -7.65 -0.05 0.88
CA ASN A 53 -8.51 -1.15 0.42
C ASN A 53 -9.70 -1.36 1.38
N ALA A 54 -10.74 -2.04 0.87
CA ALA A 54 -11.98 -2.26 1.62
C ALA A 54 -11.77 -2.92 3.00
N THR A 55 -10.96 -3.99 3.07
CA THR A 55 -10.71 -4.72 4.32
C THR A 55 -9.93 -3.88 5.34
N THR A 56 -8.99 -3.05 4.89
CA THR A 56 -8.26 -2.13 5.77
C THR A 56 -9.21 -1.07 6.33
N LEU A 57 -10.10 -0.48 5.52
CA LEU A 57 -11.06 0.50 6.02
C LEU A 57 -12.03 -0.12 7.03
N GLU A 58 -12.53 -1.32 6.74
CA GLU A 58 -13.37 -2.09 7.66
C GLU A 58 -12.66 -2.36 9.00
N THR A 59 -11.41 -2.81 8.94
CA THR A 59 -10.59 -3.09 10.12
C THR A 59 -10.35 -1.82 10.95
N MET A 60 -10.10 -0.68 10.31
CA MET A 60 -9.99 0.61 10.99
C MET A 60 -11.31 1.01 11.65
N ASN A 61 -12.44 0.79 10.97
CA ASN A 61 -13.77 1.16 11.46
C ASN A 61 -14.19 0.36 12.70
N ILE A 62 -13.79 -0.92 12.81
CA ILE A 62 -14.03 -1.71 14.02
C ILE A 62 -13.04 -1.38 15.17
N GLY A 63 -12.19 -0.37 15.00
CA GLY A 63 -11.34 0.20 16.05
C GLY A 63 -9.91 -0.32 16.10
N ALA A 64 -9.41 -0.99 15.05
CA ALA A 64 -8.00 -1.34 14.98
C ALA A 64 -7.12 -0.10 14.98
N ALA A 65 -5.98 -0.20 15.67
CA ALA A 65 -4.98 0.87 15.68
C ALA A 65 -4.46 1.14 14.25
N THR A 66 -4.35 2.41 13.88
CA THR A 66 -3.97 2.81 12.53
C THR A 66 -2.98 3.97 12.54
N SER A 67 -2.19 4.09 11.47
CA SER A 67 -1.37 5.26 11.19
C SER A 67 -2.10 6.32 10.36
N PHE A 68 -3.34 6.05 9.92
CA PHE A 68 -4.15 6.99 9.17
C PHE A 68 -4.77 8.05 10.09
N GLN A 69 -4.46 9.32 9.82
CA GLN A 69 -5.03 10.47 10.52
C GLN A 69 -6.43 10.80 10.00
N MET A 70 -6.64 10.63 8.70
CA MET A 70 -7.91 10.88 8.03
C MET A 70 -8.07 10.03 6.79
N VAL A 71 -9.32 9.87 6.38
CA VAL A 71 -9.73 9.17 5.15
C VAL A 71 -10.82 9.96 4.46
N THR A 72 -10.73 10.10 3.15
CA THR A 72 -11.71 10.77 2.30
C THR A 72 -12.19 9.82 1.22
N GLY A 73 -13.50 9.76 0.99
CA GLY A 73 -14.09 9.01 -0.11
C GLY A 73 -13.97 9.81 -1.40
N VAL A 74 -13.36 9.23 -2.44
CA VAL A 74 -13.15 9.86 -3.76
C VAL A 74 -13.49 8.86 -4.87
N THR A 75 -13.56 9.32 -6.11
CA THR A 75 -13.60 8.43 -7.28
C THR A 75 -12.21 8.22 -7.84
N LEU A 76 -11.99 7.13 -8.58
CA LEU A 76 -10.71 6.85 -9.21
C LEU A 76 -10.31 7.95 -10.22
N ALA A 77 -11.28 8.50 -10.96
CA ALA A 77 -11.09 9.60 -11.90
C ALA A 77 -10.70 10.92 -11.22
N ASP A 78 -11.06 11.11 -9.94
CA ASP A 78 -10.60 12.27 -9.18
C ASP A 78 -9.09 12.20 -8.90
N VAL A 79 -8.48 11.02 -9.01
CA VAL A 79 -7.12 10.76 -8.53
C VAL A 79 -6.14 10.43 -9.65
N VAL A 80 -6.53 9.60 -10.61
CA VAL A 80 -5.67 9.16 -11.71
C VAL A 80 -5.41 10.30 -12.69
N GLY A 81 -4.14 10.53 -13.06
CA GLY A 81 -3.76 11.59 -13.98
C GLY A 81 -3.78 13.00 -13.39
N GLN A 82 -4.09 13.14 -12.10
CA GLN A 82 -4.00 14.41 -11.39
C GLN A 82 -2.61 14.58 -10.79
N SER A 83 -1.94 15.68 -11.16
CA SER A 83 -0.64 16.07 -10.60
C SER A 83 -0.74 17.07 -9.44
N ASP A 84 -1.93 17.63 -9.21
CA ASP A 84 -2.19 18.64 -8.17
C ASP A 84 -3.24 18.13 -7.17
N LYS A 85 -3.08 18.46 -5.88
CA LYS A 85 -3.92 18.01 -4.76
C LYS A 85 -5.04 19.02 -4.44
N SER A 86 -5.29 20.00 -5.30
CA SER A 86 -6.27 21.06 -5.05
C SER A 86 -7.72 20.55 -4.90
N TYR A 87 -8.03 19.38 -5.45
CA TYR A 87 -9.32 18.70 -5.31
C TYR A 87 -9.48 17.99 -3.94
N LEU A 88 -8.40 17.81 -3.19
CA LEU A 88 -8.42 17.20 -1.86
C LEU A 88 -8.55 18.26 -0.75
N PRO A 89 -9.01 17.86 0.45
CA PRO A 89 -8.98 18.71 1.64
C PRO A 89 -7.58 19.29 1.89
N ALA A 90 -7.52 20.43 2.58
CA ALA A 90 -6.28 21.18 2.78
C ALA A 90 -5.17 20.36 3.45
N GLU A 91 -5.58 19.41 4.28
CA GLU A 91 -4.74 18.52 5.06
C GLU A 91 -3.95 17.51 4.19
N TYR A 92 -4.41 17.24 2.95
CA TYR A 92 -3.67 16.41 2.00
C TYR A 92 -2.55 17.18 1.31
N ARG A 93 -2.58 18.52 1.31
CA ARG A 93 -1.66 19.34 0.50
C ARG A 93 -0.20 19.15 0.90
N GLU A 94 0.04 19.00 2.20
CA GLU A 94 1.38 18.81 2.79
C GLU A 94 1.87 17.37 2.72
N ALA A 95 0.97 16.40 2.51
CA ALA A 95 1.31 14.98 2.46
C ALA A 95 1.80 14.57 1.05
N GLU A 96 2.84 13.75 0.94
CA GLU A 96 3.32 13.25 -0.35
C GLU A 96 2.47 12.07 -0.85
N PHE A 97 2.38 11.85 -2.16
CA PHE A 97 1.81 10.61 -2.67
C PHE A 97 2.74 9.43 -2.37
N CYS A 98 2.17 8.26 -2.08
CA CYS A 98 2.96 7.04 -1.92
C CYS A 98 3.63 6.60 -3.22
N GLU A 99 4.61 5.70 -3.11
CA GLU A 99 5.23 5.05 -4.28
C GLU A 99 4.18 4.32 -5.12
N ASP A 100 4.30 4.45 -6.45
CA ASP A 100 3.38 3.87 -7.45
C ASP A 100 1.91 4.21 -7.20
N PHE A 101 1.64 5.44 -6.75
CA PHE A 101 0.33 5.87 -6.30
C PHE A 101 -0.82 5.59 -7.28
N GLU A 102 -0.66 5.92 -8.56
CA GLU A 102 -1.71 5.70 -9.58
C GLU A 102 -2.01 4.20 -9.72
N HIS A 103 -0.98 3.38 -9.91
CA HIS A 103 -1.11 1.94 -10.05
C HIS A 103 -1.73 1.30 -8.81
N ARG A 104 -1.29 1.71 -7.61
CA ARG A 104 -1.86 1.25 -6.34
C ARG A 104 -3.32 1.69 -6.19
N SER A 105 -3.69 2.88 -6.68
CA SER A 105 -5.07 3.38 -6.63
C SER A 105 -5.99 2.55 -7.53
N GLU A 106 -5.55 2.23 -8.74
CA GLU A 106 -6.29 1.35 -9.67
C GLU A 106 -6.52 -0.05 -9.07
N ILE A 107 -5.46 -0.67 -8.52
CA ILE A 107 -5.56 -1.98 -7.87
C ILE A 107 -6.47 -1.90 -6.65
N CYS A 108 -6.35 -0.84 -5.86
CA CYS A 108 -7.14 -0.64 -4.65
C CYS A 108 -8.63 -0.45 -4.97
N ALA A 109 -8.96 0.33 -6.00
CA ALA A 109 -10.34 0.54 -6.46
C ALA A 109 -11.04 -0.78 -6.79
N ARG A 110 -10.32 -1.76 -7.36
CA ARG A 110 -10.88 -3.11 -7.62
C ARG A 110 -11.33 -3.85 -6.36
N THR A 111 -10.75 -3.54 -5.20
CA THR A 111 -11.19 -4.13 -3.92
C THR A 111 -12.58 -3.65 -3.53
N TRP A 112 -12.94 -2.43 -3.94
CA TRP A 112 -14.23 -1.80 -3.68
C TRP A 112 -15.34 -2.28 -4.61
N LEU A 113 -15.02 -2.82 -5.79
CA LEU A 113 -16.02 -3.31 -6.76
C LEU A 113 -16.73 -4.61 -6.33
N ARG A 114 -16.30 -5.25 -5.24
CA ARG A 114 -16.94 -6.47 -4.73
C ARG A 114 -18.31 -6.14 -4.11
N PRO A 115 -19.31 -7.05 -4.17
CA PRO A 115 -20.64 -6.81 -3.60
C PRO A 115 -20.61 -6.43 -2.11
N TYR A 116 -19.79 -7.12 -1.30
CA TYR A 116 -19.74 -6.86 0.13
C TYR A 116 -19.30 -5.43 0.49
N PRO A 117 -18.16 -4.90 -0.02
CA PRO A 117 -17.81 -3.50 0.17
C PRO A 117 -18.88 -2.51 -0.28
N GLN A 118 -19.49 -2.72 -1.46
CA GLN A 118 -20.55 -1.87 -2.01
C GLN A 118 -21.77 -1.80 -1.10
N GLU A 119 -22.14 -2.93 -0.48
CA GLU A 119 -23.35 -3.02 0.35
C GLU A 119 -23.12 -2.62 1.82
N GLN A 120 -21.92 -2.82 2.35
CA GLN A 120 -21.68 -2.75 3.81
C GLN A 120 -20.68 -1.68 4.24
N LEU A 121 -19.77 -1.25 3.36
CA LEU A 121 -18.61 -0.43 3.76
C LEU A 121 -18.65 1.01 3.24
N MET A 122 -19.47 1.28 2.21
CA MET A 122 -19.56 2.60 1.56
C MET A 122 -20.02 3.71 2.51
N ASP A 123 -20.79 3.38 3.56
CA ASP A 123 -21.27 4.34 4.55
C ASP A 123 -20.22 4.72 5.60
N ILE A 124 -19.10 3.98 5.69
CA ILE A 124 -18.02 4.28 6.64
C ILE A 124 -17.37 5.62 6.28
N VAL A 125 -17.09 5.84 4.99
CA VAL A 125 -16.61 7.11 4.45
C VAL A 125 -17.30 7.34 3.09
N PRO A 126 -18.45 8.05 3.06
CA PRO A 126 -19.14 8.33 1.80
C PRO A 126 -18.31 9.16 0.82
N LEU A 127 -18.64 9.11 -0.47
CA LEU A 127 -18.02 9.96 -1.50
C LEU A 127 -18.11 11.44 -1.11
N GLY A 128 -16.97 12.14 -1.20
CA GLY A 128 -16.82 13.55 -0.84
C GLY A 128 -16.78 13.83 0.66
N ALA A 129 -16.97 12.82 1.52
CA ALA A 129 -16.87 12.98 2.97
C ALA A 129 -15.46 12.63 3.46
N THR A 130 -15.03 13.32 4.52
CA THR A 130 -13.78 13.06 5.23
C THR A 130 -14.08 12.61 6.66
N LYS A 131 -13.43 11.55 7.09
CA LYS A 131 -13.52 10.97 8.44
C LYS A 131 -12.14 11.03 9.12
N THR A 132 -12.10 11.51 10.36
CA THR A 132 -10.85 11.76 11.13
C THR A 132 -10.82 11.08 12.50
N ASP A 133 -11.93 10.50 12.94
CA ASP A 133 -12.10 9.86 14.26
C ASP A 133 -11.64 8.39 14.24
N TRP A 134 -10.39 8.16 13.86
CA TRP A 134 -9.77 6.84 13.85
C TRP A 134 -9.03 6.55 15.16
N ASN A 135 -8.81 5.26 15.46
CA ASN A 135 -7.92 4.84 16.55
C ASN A 135 -6.45 5.03 16.13
N PHE A 136 -6.00 6.28 16.07
CA PHE A 136 -4.67 6.64 15.61
C PHE A 136 -3.59 6.30 16.66
N ASP A 137 -2.64 5.43 16.32
CA ASP A 137 -1.49 5.07 17.17
C ASP A 137 -0.28 4.65 16.32
N CYS A 138 0.63 5.60 16.06
CA CYS A 138 1.90 5.35 15.37
C CYS A 138 3.07 5.05 16.33
N THR A 139 2.82 4.90 17.63
CA THR A 139 3.89 4.70 18.62
C THR A 139 4.37 3.26 18.70
N LYS A 140 3.46 2.30 18.49
CA LYS A 140 3.74 0.86 18.58
C LYS A 140 4.45 0.30 17.36
N HIS A 141 4.02 0.71 16.17
CA HIS A 141 4.55 0.21 14.90
C HIS A 141 4.86 1.39 13.97
N LYS A 142 6.14 1.76 13.87
CA LYS A 142 6.61 2.84 13.01
C LYS A 142 6.95 2.30 11.63
N ARG A 143 6.21 2.70 10.61
CA ARG A 143 6.54 2.39 9.21
C ARG A 143 7.65 3.31 8.71
N VAL A 144 8.85 2.76 8.53
CA VAL A 144 10.00 3.50 7.98
C VAL A 144 10.08 3.25 6.47
N LEU A 145 9.88 4.29 5.66
CA LEU A 145 9.72 4.16 4.20
C LEU A 145 11.02 3.74 3.49
N ASN A 146 12.17 4.22 3.96
CA ASN A 146 13.48 3.98 3.36
C ASN A 146 14.28 2.88 4.09
N LEU A 147 13.58 1.95 4.75
CA LEU A 147 14.24 0.83 5.42
C LEU A 147 14.61 -0.24 4.39
N VAL A 148 15.90 -0.48 4.21
CA VAL A 148 16.42 -1.59 3.42
C VAL A 148 16.73 -2.74 4.37
N HIS A 149 16.10 -3.89 4.14
CA HIS A 149 16.43 -5.14 4.84
C HIS A 149 17.54 -5.85 4.06
N GLU A 150 18.77 -5.75 4.55
CA GLU A 150 19.89 -6.53 4.04
C GLU A 150 19.89 -7.90 4.74
N VAL A 151 19.65 -8.96 3.98
CA VAL A 151 19.66 -10.34 4.48
C VAL A 151 21.08 -10.88 4.37
N THR A 152 21.63 -11.32 5.48
CA THR A 152 22.97 -11.91 5.54
C THR A 152 22.92 -13.43 5.54
N ASP A 153 24.03 -14.11 5.22
CA ASP A 153 24.13 -15.57 5.31
C ASP A 153 23.89 -16.09 6.74
N GLU A 154 24.11 -15.25 7.75
CA GLU A 154 23.86 -15.55 9.16
C GLU A 154 22.36 -15.57 9.50
N ASP A 155 21.52 -14.84 8.74
CA ASP A 155 20.07 -14.86 8.88
C ASP A 155 19.43 -16.15 8.29
N ASN A 156 20.22 -16.99 7.63
CA ASN A 156 19.76 -18.21 6.98
C ASN A 156 19.49 -19.34 7.99
N ILE A 157 18.28 -19.37 8.55
CA ILE A 157 17.80 -20.48 9.39
C ILE A 157 17.31 -21.62 8.48
N LYS A 158 18.04 -22.74 8.47
CA LYS A 158 17.64 -23.96 7.75
C LYS A 158 16.32 -24.51 8.29
N GLN A 159 15.34 -24.67 7.39
CA GLN A 159 13.99 -25.14 7.73
C GLN A 159 13.95 -26.63 8.09
N ASP A 160 14.94 -27.42 7.66
CA ASP A 160 15.08 -28.84 7.98
C ASP A 160 16.56 -29.17 8.24
N LYS A 161 16.84 -29.99 9.26
CA LYS A 161 18.20 -30.42 9.63
C LYS A 161 18.80 -31.41 8.62
N SER A 162 17.97 -32.09 7.84
CA SER A 162 18.40 -33.12 6.89
C SER A 162 18.99 -32.56 5.59
N ILE A 163 18.87 -31.24 5.35
CA ILE A 163 19.37 -30.57 4.15
C ILE A 163 20.56 -29.65 4.47
N ASP A 164 21.52 -30.18 5.23
CA ASP A 164 22.81 -29.51 5.40
C ASP A 164 23.71 -29.79 4.19
N VAL A 165 23.64 -28.88 3.21
CA VAL A 165 24.48 -28.91 2.00
C VAL A 165 25.92 -28.48 2.31
N TYR A 166 26.19 -27.93 3.50
CA TYR A 166 27.47 -27.30 3.84
C TYR A 166 28.21 -27.98 5.00
N GLY A 167 27.76 -29.16 5.47
CA GLY A 167 28.47 -29.99 6.46
C GLY A 167 28.73 -29.31 7.80
N ARG A 168 27.91 -28.32 8.18
CA ARG A 168 28.06 -27.59 9.45
C ARG A 168 27.74 -28.42 10.68
N PHE A 169 26.98 -29.51 10.54
CA PHE A 169 26.67 -30.41 11.66
C PHE A 169 27.66 -31.56 11.85
N ASP A 170 28.69 -31.71 11.00
CA ASP A 170 29.61 -32.84 11.06
C ASP A 170 30.73 -32.69 12.10
N GLU A 171 30.91 -31.50 12.72
CA GLU A 171 32.02 -31.24 13.66
C GLU A 171 31.72 -31.55 15.14
N GLU A 172 30.51 -31.98 15.52
CA GLU A 172 30.17 -32.23 16.94
C GLU A 172 30.26 -33.70 17.40
N GLU A 173 30.56 -34.68 16.53
CA GLU A 173 30.55 -36.12 16.91
C GLU A 173 31.93 -36.82 17.00
N GLU A 174 33.08 -36.15 16.82
CA GLU A 174 34.40 -36.78 17.00
C GLU A 174 35.08 -36.47 18.35
N GLY A 175 34.32 -36.50 19.44
CA GLY A 175 34.81 -36.14 20.77
C GLY A 175 34.27 -36.96 21.94
N LYS A 176 34.23 -38.30 21.84
CA LYS A 176 34.16 -39.20 23.00
C LYS A 176 34.96 -40.49 22.82
#